data_AF-A0A933CSH1-F1
#
_entry.id   AF-A0A933CSH1-F1
#
_cell.length_a   1.000
_cell.length_b   1.000
_cell.length_c   1.000
_cell.angle_alpha   90.00
_cell.angle_beta   90.00
_cell.angle_gamma   90.00
#
_symmetry.space_group_name_H-M   'P 1'
#
loop_
_entity.id
_entity.type
_entity.pdbx_description
1 polymer ?
#
loop_
_entity_poly.entity_id
_entity_poly.type
_entity_poly.pdbx_seq_one_letter_code
_entity_poly.pdbx_strand_id
1 'polypeptide(L)'
;MLNRFSLYDFIAILFPGIFFLWALAFFVDAPLLQHSVPLSGGIADTSVLIVIGYVTGLLLQGVSQLLTERILLYWWGGFPSARWLLPDSQRFTPEFKMELSAILLRKFNISLELDPAKSGPKDSALKRNQEIFYRCYRAVEKLSDLPQTFNAQYGLFRSLLTTFALLVTAGVWTLWPLHRSGLGLDAETVLTLGLFILGAIISYYRAMKRGEDFARAVYDVFIANFASQ
;
A
#
# COMPACT_ATOMS: atom_id res chain seq x y z
N MET A 1 -9.37 25.00 6.78
CA MET A 1 -10.11 23.78 6.37
C MET A 1 -9.39 22.96 5.29
N LEU A 2 -8.38 23.49 4.59
CA LEU A 2 -7.53 22.75 3.64
C LEU A 2 -6.61 21.66 4.27
N ASN A 3 -6.39 21.67 5.59
CA ASN A 3 -5.59 20.65 6.29
C ASN A 3 -6.29 19.28 6.46
N ARG A 4 -7.48 19.07 5.90
CA ARG A 4 -8.22 17.79 6.03
C ARG A 4 -8.04 16.86 4.85
N PHE A 5 -7.53 17.34 3.72
CA PHE A 5 -7.22 16.50 2.56
C PHE A 5 -5.71 16.29 2.55
N SER A 6 -5.29 15.14 3.07
CA SER A 6 -3.88 14.84 3.22
C SER A 6 -3.26 14.42 1.89
N LEU A 7 -1.93 14.47 1.81
CA LEU A 7 -1.18 13.85 0.71
C LEU A 7 -1.60 12.39 0.50
N TYR A 8 -1.90 11.69 1.60
CA TYR A 8 -2.37 10.31 1.58
C TYR A 8 -3.75 10.20 0.91
N ASP A 9 -4.70 11.08 1.25
CA ASP A 9 -6.04 11.09 0.63
C ASP A 9 -5.97 11.31 -0.88
N PHE A 10 -5.08 12.20 -1.32
CA PHE A 10 -4.90 12.43 -2.75
C PHE A 10 -4.27 11.23 -3.46
N ILE A 11 -3.12 10.78 -2.95
CA ILE A 11 -2.26 9.81 -3.63
C ILE A 11 -2.77 8.38 -3.47
N ALA A 12 -3.14 7.97 -2.26
CA ALA A 12 -3.49 6.59 -1.97
C ALA A 12 -4.97 6.27 -2.17
N ILE A 13 -5.84 7.30 -2.26
CA ILE A 13 -7.30 7.13 -2.34
C ILE A 13 -7.84 7.66 -3.66
N LEU A 14 -7.76 8.98 -3.89
CA LEU A 14 -8.38 9.60 -5.06
C LEU A 14 -7.79 9.08 -6.38
N PHE A 15 -6.46 9.03 -6.50
CA PHE A 15 -5.80 8.66 -7.75
C PHE A 15 -6.12 7.21 -8.19
N PRO A 16 -6.01 6.17 -7.33
CA PRO A 16 -6.48 4.82 -7.66
C PRO A 16 -7.95 4.75 -8.04
N GLY A 17 -8.82 5.50 -7.34
CA GLY A 17 -10.25 5.50 -7.60
C GLY A 17 -10.62 6.04 -8.97
N ILE A 18 -10.09 7.21 -9.35
CA ILE A 18 -10.27 7.76 -10.69
C ILE A 18 -9.71 6.81 -11.75
N PHE A 19 -8.49 6.29 -11.54
CA PHE A 19 -7.86 5.38 -12.49
C PHE A 19 -8.68 4.10 -12.70
N PHE A 20 -9.21 3.52 -11.63
CA PHE A 20 -10.07 2.33 -11.71
C PHE A 20 -11.35 2.61 -12.49
N LEU A 21 -12.04 3.73 -12.22
CA LEU A 21 -13.27 4.10 -12.94
C LEU A 21 -13.00 4.30 -14.44
N TRP A 22 -11.91 5.01 -14.77
CA TRP A 22 -11.48 5.20 -16.15
C TRP A 22 -11.19 3.87 -16.85
N ALA A 23 -10.40 3.00 -16.21
CA ALA A 23 -10.06 1.70 -16.78
C ALA A 23 -11.30 0.81 -16.94
N LEU A 24 -12.22 0.82 -15.97
CA LEU A 24 -13.46 0.05 -16.02
C LEU A 24 -14.39 0.52 -17.15
N ALA A 25 -14.57 1.83 -17.31
CA ALA A 25 -15.42 2.40 -18.35
C ALA A 25 -14.89 2.09 -19.77
N PHE A 26 -13.56 2.12 -19.94
CA PHE A 26 -12.94 1.83 -21.23
C PHE A 26 -12.90 0.32 -21.54
N PHE A 27 -12.64 -0.53 -20.54
CA PHE A 27 -12.32 -1.94 -20.78
C PHE A 27 -13.51 -2.89 -20.70
N VAL A 28 -14.48 -2.64 -19.82
CA VAL A 28 -15.61 -3.56 -19.62
C VAL A 28 -16.77 -3.27 -20.58
N ASP A 29 -16.60 -2.30 -21.48
CA ASP A 29 -17.63 -1.79 -22.41
C ASP A 29 -19.00 -1.70 -21.73
N ALA A 30 -19.01 -1.17 -20.50
CA ALA A 30 -20.21 -1.07 -19.69
C ALA A 30 -20.98 0.16 -20.14
N PRO A 31 -22.06 0.04 -20.94
CA PRO A 31 -22.69 1.20 -21.59
C PRO A 31 -23.26 2.16 -20.53
N LEU A 32 -23.74 1.61 -19.42
CA LEU A 32 -24.17 2.33 -18.23
C LEU A 32 -23.07 3.20 -17.62
N LEU A 33 -21.82 2.74 -17.59
CA LEU A 33 -20.69 3.50 -17.04
C LEU A 33 -20.19 4.54 -18.04
N GLN A 34 -20.13 4.22 -19.34
CA GLN A 34 -19.72 5.19 -20.36
C GLN A 34 -20.66 6.40 -20.43
N HIS A 35 -21.96 6.20 -20.17
CA HIS A 35 -22.95 7.29 -20.15
C HIS A 35 -23.03 8.01 -18.79
N SER A 36 -22.63 7.36 -17.70
CA SER A 36 -22.76 7.90 -16.34
C SER A 36 -21.46 8.48 -15.77
N VAL A 37 -20.30 8.12 -16.32
CA VAL A 37 -19.02 8.71 -15.91
C VAL A 37 -18.84 10.01 -16.67
N PRO A 38 -18.77 11.16 -15.97
CA PRO A 38 -18.76 12.47 -16.60
C PRO A 38 -17.37 12.79 -17.19
N LEU A 39 -17.13 12.31 -18.41
CA LEU A 39 -15.84 12.45 -19.12
C LEU A 39 -15.82 13.63 -20.11
N SER A 40 -16.83 14.50 -20.12
CA SER A 40 -16.94 15.59 -21.10
C SER A 40 -15.90 16.71 -20.90
N GLY A 41 -15.23 16.74 -19.74
CA GLY A 41 -14.24 17.77 -19.40
C GLY A 41 -14.82 19.07 -18.83
N GLY A 42 -16.14 19.14 -18.62
CA GLY A 42 -16.77 20.27 -17.92
C GLY A 42 -16.31 20.40 -16.46
N ILE A 43 -16.42 21.60 -15.88
CA ILE A 43 -16.08 21.85 -14.47
C ILE A 43 -16.99 21.04 -13.52
N ALA A 44 -18.28 20.99 -13.83
CA ALA A 44 -19.26 20.18 -13.07
C ALA A 44 -18.89 18.70 -13.14
N ASP A 45 -18.61 18.22 -14.35
CA ASP A 45 -18.23 16.84 -14.65
C ASP A 45 -16.96 16.42 -13.92
N THR A 46 -15.92 17.26 -13.95
CA THR A 46 -14.67 17.03 -13.24
C THR A 46 -14.88 16.98 -11.73
N SER A 47 -15.74 17.84 -11.19
CA SER A 47 -16.05 17.87 -9.75
C SER A 47 -16.77 16.60 -9.31
N VAL A 48 -17.73 16.12 -10.11
CA VAL A 48 -18.43 14.85 -9.88
C VAL A 48 -17.46 13.67 -9.98
N LEU A 49 -16.57 13.65 -10.97
CA LEU A 49 -15.55 12.62 -11.12
C LEU A 49 -14.60 12.57 -9.91
N ILE A 50 -14.20 13.71 -9.34
CA ILE A 50 -13.38 13.74 -8.12
C ILE A 50 -14.13 13.11 -6.94
N VAL A 51 -15.41 13.44 -6.75
CA VAL A 51 -16.20 12.89 -5.64
C VAL A 51 -16.40 11.38 -5.79
N ILE A 52 -16.85 10.92 -6.97
CA ILE A 52 -17.06 9.49 -7.24
C ILE A 52 -15.71 8.76 -7.17
N GLY A 53 -14.67 9.32 -7.76
CA GLY A 53 -13.30 8.78 -7.70
C GLY A 53 -12.80 8.65 -6.27
N TYR A 54 -13.03 9.63 -5.39
CA TYR A 54 -12.65 9.52 -3.98
C TYR A 54 -13.41 8.39 -3.27
N VAL A 55 -14.72 8.30 -3.47
CA VAL A 55 -15.56 7.23 -2.88
C VAL A 55 -15.11 5.85 -3.38
N THR A 56 -14.90 5.71 -4.69
CA THR A 56 -14.37 4.46 -5.28
C THR A 56 -12.98 4.15 -4.73
N GLY A 57 -12.13 5.15 -4.56
CA GLY A 57 -10.83 5.04 -3.93
C GLY A 57 -10.91 4.49 -2.51
N LEU A 58 -11.83 4.99 -1.68
CA LEU A 58 -12.04 4.50 -0.31
C LEU A 58 -12.47 3.03 -0.30
N LEU A 59 -13.38 2.65 -1.21
CA LEU A 59 -13.81 1.26 -1.36
C LEU A 59 -12.65 0.36 -1.80
N LEU A 60 -11.87 0.77 -2.79
CA LEU A 60 -10.67 0.06 -3.24
C LEU A 60 -9.66 -0.08 -2.12
N GLN A 61 -9.43 0.97 -1.34
CA GLN A 61 -8.52 0.93 -0.21
C GLN A 61 -8.99 -0.07 0.85
N GLY A 62 -10.29 -0.13 1.14
CA GLY A 62 -10.89 -1.11 2.05
C GLY A 62 -10.71 -2.55 1.56
N VAL A 63 -10.99 -2.83 0.28
CA VAL A 63 -10.73 -4.14 -0.34
C VAL A 63 -9.24 -4.48 -0.29
N SER A 64 -8.41 -3.49 -0.59
CA SER A 64 -6.96 -3.63 -0.62
C SER A 64 -6.38 -3.94 0.77
N GLN A 65 -6.90 -3.35 1.85
CA GLN A 65 -6.53 -3.69 3.22
C GLN A 65 -7.04 -5.08 3.62
N LEU A 66 -8.28 -5.42 3.25
CA LEU A 66 -8.89 -6.69 3.64
C LEU A 66 -8.24 -7.89 2.95
N LEU A 67 -7.95 -7.79 1.66
CA LEU A 67 -7.49 -8.91 0.83
C LEU A 67 -6.03 -8.76 0.44
N THR A 68 -5.69 -7.69 -0.29
CA THR A 68 -4.36 -7.53 -0.88
C THR A 68 -3.27 -7.45 0.19
N GLU A 69 -3.47 -6.64 1.23
CA GLU A 69 -2.50 -6.52 2.33
C GLU A 69 -2.31 -7.86 3.04
N ARG A 70 -3.38 -8.61 3.32
CA ARG A 70 -3.27 -9.94 3.96
C ARG A 70 -2.44 -10.91 3.12
N ILE A 71 -2.68 -10.95 1.81
CA ILE A 71 -1.92 -11.81 0.88
C ILE A 71 -0.45 -11.36 0.83
N LEU A 72 -0.19 -10.06 0.70
CA LEU A 72 1.16 -9.51 0.69
C LEU A 72 1.91 -9.84 1.97
N LEU A 73 1.29 -9.62 3.12
CA LEU A 73 1.90 -9.90 4.42
C LEU A 73 2.16 -11.39 4.62
N TYR A 74 1.29 -12.26 4.11
CA TYR A 74 1.54 -13.70 4.12
C TYR A 74 2.80 -14.04 3.30
N TRP A 75 2.93 -13.51 2.08
CA TRP A 75 4.11 -13.75 1.23
C TRP A 75 5.38 -13.07 1.73
N TRP A 76 5.25 -11.91 2.37
CA TRP A 76 6.38 -11.19 2.96
C TRP A 76 6.75 -11.75 4.34
N GLY A 77 5.91 -12.58 4.97
CA GLY A 77 6.12 -13.07 6.32
C GLY A 77 5.98 -11.98 7.40
N GLY A 78 5.08 -11.03 7.18
CA GLY A 78 4.79 -9.88 8.05
C GLY A 78 5.28 -8.54 7.49
N PHE A 79 4.97 -7.46 8.21
CA PHE A 79 5.38 -6.11 7.82
C PHE A 79 6.91 -5.95 7.89
N PRO A 80 7.56 -5.26 6.93
CA PRO A 80 9.00 -4.97 6.99
C PRO A 80 9.43 -4.38 8.33
N SER A 81 8.67 -3.42 8.85
CA SER A 81 8.87 -2.77 10.16
C SER A 81 9.04 -3.74 11.32
N ALA A 82 8.26 -4.83 11.33
CA ALA A 82 8.29 -5.84 12.38
C ALA A 82 9.38 -6.90 12.14
N ARG A 83 9.56 -7.32 10.88
CA ARG A 83 10.54 -8.36 10.51
C ARG A 83 11.99 -7.90 10.70
N TRP A 84 12.27 -6.61 10.57
CA TRP A 84 13.63 -6.09 10.68
C TRP A 84 14.19 -6.09 12.10
N LEU A 85 13.30 -6.08 13.10
CA LEU A 85 13.67 -6.20 14.51
C LEU A 85 13.81 -7.65 14.98
N LEU A 86 13.54 -8.65 14.14
CA LEU A 86 13.79 -10.04 14.50
C LEU A 86 15.30 -10.28 14.72
N PRO A 87 15.68 -11.22 15.62
CA PRO A 87 17.08 -11.54 15.89
C PRO A 87 17.85 -11.91 14.62
N ASP A 88 17.28 -12.80 13.82
CA ASP A 88 17.92 -13.38 12.62
C ASP A 88 17.89 -12.44 11.39
N SER A 89 17.28 -11.26 11.53
CA SER A 89 17.14 -10.32 10.43
C SER A 89 18.45 -9.58 10.16
N GLN A 90 19.00 -9.75 8.96
CA GLN A 90 20.21 -9.08 8.49
C GLN A 90 19.96 -7.68 7.90
N ARG A 91 18.72 -7.17 7.95
CA ARG A 91 18.37 -5.88 7.35
C ARG A 91 18.94 -4.68 8.10
N PHE A 92 19.09 -4.78 9.42
CA PHE A 92 19.80 -3.80 10.25
C PHE A 92 21.12 -4.38 10.72
N THR A 93 22.16 -3.53 10.77
CA THR A 93 23.44 -3.91 11.34
C THR A 93 23.31 -4.07 12.87
N PRO A 94 24.20 -4.85 13.51
CA PRO A 94 24.21 -4.99 14.96
C PRO A 94 24.31 -3.65 15.68
N GLU A 95 25.14 -2.74 15.19
CA GLU A 95 25.36 -1.41 15.77
C GLU A 95 24.06 -0.58 15.76
N PHE A 96 23.36 -0.58 14.62
CA PHE A 96 22.08 0.11 14.48
C PHE A 96 21.02 -0.46 15.44
N LYS A 97 20.94 -1.79 15.59
CA LYS A 97 20.01 -2.43 16.55
C LYS A 97 20.36 -2.07 17.99
N MET A 98 21.65 -1.98 18.32
CA MET A 98 22.13 -1.64 19.66
C MET A 98 21.80 -0.19 20.01
N GLU A 99 22.05 0.74 19.09
CA GLU A 99 21.67 2.15 19.23
C GLU A 99 20.15 2.32 19.37
N LEU A 100 19.38 1.67 18.49
CA LEU A 100 17.92 1.67 18.59
C LEU A 100 17.43 1.13 19.94
N SER A 101 18.01 0.02 20.42
CA SER A 101 17.67 -0.57 21.73
C SER A 101 17.92 0.41 22.87
N ALA A 102 19.05 1.11 22.87
CA ALA A 102 19.39 2.10 23.88
C ALA A 102 18.38 3.27 23.91
N ILE A 103 18.01 3.77 22.73
CA ILE A 103 17.02 4.86 22.62
C ILE A 103 15.63 4.38 23.07
N LEU A 104 15.21 3.17 22.67
CA LEU A 104 13.93 2.59 23.08
C LEU A 104 13.85 2.38 24.60
N LEU A 105 14.94 1.94 25.22
CA LEU A 105 15.02 1.77 26.66
C LEU A 105 14.92 3.13 27.37
N ARG A 106 15.68 4.13 26.93
CA ARG A 106 15.64 5.48 27.52
C ARG A 106 14.28 6.17 27.35
N LYS A 107 13.70 6.11 26.15
CA LYS A 107 12.50 6.89 25.81
C LYS A 107 11.20 6.21 26.21
N PHE A 108 11.15 4.88 26.13
CA PHE A 108 9.91 4.11 26.33
C PHE A 108 10.04 3.01 27.38
N ASN A 109 11.21 2.84 28.01
CA ASN A 109 11.50 1.74 28.92
C ASN A 109 11.29 0.35 28.28
N ILE A 110 11.64 0.21 26.99
CA ILE A 110 11.52 -1.04 26.22
C ILE A 110 12.92 -1.60 25.95
N SER A 111 13.20 -2.79 26.46
CA SER A 111 14.40 -3.56 26.09
C SER A 111 14.10 -4.49 24.90
N LEU A 112 14.94 -4.44 23.86
CA LEU A 112 14.92 -5.42 22.77
C LEU A 112 15.63 -6.73 23.16
N GLU A 113 16.55 -6.69 24.12
CA GLU A 113 17.35 -7.86 24.53
C GLU A 113 16.58 -8.80 25.45
N LEU A 114 15.92 -8.25 26.47
CA LEU A 114 15.13 -8.97 27.46
C LEU A 114 13.70 -9.24 26.97
N ASP A 115 13.52 -9.43 25.67
CA ASP A 115 12.20 -9.58 25.08
C ASP A 115 11.67 -11.01 25.25
N PRO A 116 10.65 -11.26 26.11
CA PRO A 116 10.00 -12.58 26.22
C PRO A 116 9.42 -13.11 24.91
N ALA A 117 9.17 -12.25 23.92
CA ALA A 117 8.72 -12.67 22.59
C ALA A 117 9.87 -13.27 21.75
N LYS A 118 11.15 -13.09 22.11
CA LYS A 118 12.28 -13.76 21.44
C LYS A 118 12.32 -15.26 21.69
N SER A 119 11.85 -15.71 22.85
CA SER A 119 11.75 -17.14 23.19
C SER A 119 10.37 -17.73 22.87
N GLY A 120 9.41 -16.89 22.46
CA GLY A 120 8.05 -17.28 22.10
C GLY A 120 7.87 -17.58 20.60
N PRO A 121 6.61 -17.86 20.17
CA PRO A 121 6.29 -18.05 18.77
C PRO A 121 6.61 -16.80 17.94
N LYS A 122 7.09 -16.99 16.70
CA LYS A 122 7.47 -15.89 15.78
C LYS A 122 6.40 -14.81 15.64
N ASP A 123 5.12 -15.18 15.63
CA ASP A 123 4.00 -14.25 15.50
C ASP A 123 3.89 -13.29 16.70
N SER A 124 4.24 -13.76 17.90
CA SER A 124 4.28 -12.92 19.10
C SER A 124 5.38 -11.85 19.01
N ALA A 125 6.55 -12.23 18.48
CA ALA A 125 7.65 -11.31 18.23
C ALA A 125 7.28 -10.28 17.15
N LEU A 126 6.65 -10.71 16.06
CA LEU A 126 6.20 -9.81 15.00
C LEU A 126 5.18 -8.78 15.51
N LYS A 127 4.21 -9.21 16.32
CA LYS A 127 3.21 -8.32 16.91
C LYS A 127 3.87 -7.27 17.80
N ARG A 128 4.75 -7.68 18.72
CA ARG A 128 5.47 -6.76 19.59
C ARG A 128 6.34 -5.78 18.81
N ASN A 129 7.08 -6.27 17.82
CA ASN A 129 7.93 -5.42 16.97
C ASN A 129 7.10 -4.39 16.21
N GLN A 130 5.88 -4.74 15.79
CA GLN A 130 4.96 -3.79 15.18
C GLN A 130 4.47 -2.72 16.17
N GLU A 131 4.22 -3.08 17.43
CA GLU A 131 3.87 -2.11 18.48
C GLU A 131 5.04 -1.14 18.78
N ILE A 132 6.27 -1.65 18.81
CA ILE A 132 7.49 -0.83 18.93
C ILE A 132 7.58 0.14 17.74
N PHE A 133 7.40 -0.36 16.53
CA PHE A 133 7.40 0.47 15.32
C PHE A 133 6.37 1.60 15.41
N TYR A 134 5.14 1.34 15.86
CA TYR A 134 4.13 2.38 16.01
C TYR A 134 4.51 3.46 17.03
N ARG A 135 5.21 3.10 18.11
CA ARG A 135 5.74 4.08 19.07
C ARG A 135 6.81 4.96 18.43
N CYS A 136 7.73 4.37 17.66
CA CYS A 136 8.72 5.11 16.89
C CYS A 136 8.04 6.05 15.89
N TYR A 137 7.09 5.54 15.10
CA TYR A 137 6.36 6.31 14.10
C TYR A 137 5.65 7.53 14.71
N ARG A 138 4.89 7.34 15.81
CA ARG A 138 4.23 8.46 16.51
C ARG A 138 5.21 9.49 17.05
N ALA A 139 6.41 9.08 17.45
CA ALA A 139 7.44 9.99 17.94
C ALA A 139 8.07 10.83 16.81
N VAL A 140 8.04 10.36 15.57
CA VAL A 140 8.66 11.04 14.41
C VAL A 140 7.67 11.68 13.44
N GLU A 141 6.37 11.40 13.56
CA GLU A 141 5.34 11.86 12.62
C GLU A 141 5.34 13.39 12.41
N LYS A 142 5.68 14.16 13.45
CA LYS A 142 5.77 15.63 13.37
C LYS A 142 7.17 16.17 13.07
N LEU A 143 8.17 15.29 13.00
CA LEU A 143 9.57 15.64 12.82
C LEU A 143 10.00 15.56 11.35
N SER A 144 9.30 14.78 10.54
CA SER A 144 9.59 14.62 9.11
C SER A 144 8.36 14.16 8.33
N ASP A 145 8.15 14.74 7.15
CA ASP A 145 7.11 14.31 6.21
C ASP A 145 7.51 13.04 5.42
N LEU A 146 8.77 12.61 5.52
CA LEU A 146 9.32 11.51 4.75
C LEU A 146 8.61 10.17 5.04
N PRO A 147 8.39 9.76 6.31
CA PRO A 147 7.59 8.57 6.61
C PRO A 147 6.17 8.65 6.05
N GLN A 148 5.50 9.81 6.16
CA GLN A 148 4.15 9.99 5.64
C GLN A 148 4.10 9.85 4.11
N THR A 149 5.11 10.40 3.42
CA THR A 149 5.26 10.28 1.96
C THR A 149 5.41 8.83 1.53
N PHE A 150 6.28 8.05 2.17
CA PHE A 150 6.43 6.64 1.84
C PHE A 150 5.21 5.80 2.20
N ASN A 151 4.52 6.12 3.31
CA ASN A 151 3.26 5.47 3.66
C ASN A 151 2.15 5.75 2.63
N ALA A 152 2.05 6.99 2.13
CA ALA A 152 1.13 7.34 1.06
C ALA A 152 1.45 6.60 -0.25
N GLN A 153 2.74 6.52 -0.62
CA GLN A 153 3.17 5.77 -1.80
C GLN A 153 2.93 4.27 -1.65
N TYR A 154 3.13 3.71 -0.45
CA TYR A 154 2.77 2.32 -0.15
C TYR A 154 1.27 2.08 -0.35
N GLY A 155 0.42 2.95 0.20
CA GLY A 155 -1.03 2.91 0.03
C GLY A 155 -1.46 3.01 -1.44
N LEU A 156 -0.84 3.90 -2.23
CA LEU A 156 -1.05 4.01 -3.67
C LEU A 156 -0.76 2.69 -4.39
N PHE A 157 0.46 2.17 -4.27
CA PHE A 157 0.85 0.98 -5.03
C PHE A 157 0.09 -0.27 -4.58
N ARG A 158 -0.27 -0.36 -3.30
CA ARG A 158 -1.15 -1.42 -2.81
C ARG A 158 -2.55 -1.33 -3.43
N SER A 159 -3.12 -0.14 -3.51
CA SER A 159 -4.44 0.08 -4.11
C SER A 159 -4.43 -0.10 -5.63
N LEU A 160 -3.34 0.30 -6.31
CA LEU A 160 -3.13 0.01 -7.74
C LEU A 160 -2.98 -1.48 -8.00
N LEU A 161 -2.27 -2.22 -7.14
CA LEU A 161 -2.19 -3.68 -7.25
C LEU A 161 -3.59 -4.30 -7.16
N THR A 162 -4.42 -3.86 -6.21
CA THR A 162 -5.82 -4.30 -6.11
C THR A 162 -6.61 -3.94 -7.37
N THR A 163 -6.44 -2.71 -7.87
CA THR A 163 -7.09 -2.23 -9.11
C THR A 163 -6.75 -3.14 -10.29
N PHE A 164 -5.47 -3.38 -10.56
CA PHE A 164 -5.05 -4.23 -11.66
C PHE A 164 -5.50 -5.68 -11.47
N ALA A 165 -5.47 -6.23 -10.25
CA ALA A 165 -5.96 -7.57 -9.97
C ALA A 165 -7.46 -7.72 -10.27
N LEU A 166 -8.27 -6.73 -9.89
CA LEU A 166 -9.70 -6.68 -10.20
C LEU A 166 -9.95 -6.57 -11.71
N LEU A 167 -9.20 -5.71 -12.41
CA LEU A 167 -9.32 -5.54 -13.86
C LEU A 167 -8.91 -6.80 -14.63
N VAL A 168 -7.84 -7.48 -14.21
CA VAL A 168 -7.45 -8.80 -14.77
C VAL A 168 -8.54 -9.82 -14.55
N THR A 169 -9.12 -9.87 -13.35
CA THR A 169 -10.20 -10.82 -13.04
C THR A 169 -11.46 -10.52 -13.85
N ALA A 170 -11.83 -9.25 -13.98
CA ALA A 170 -12.94 -8.82 -14.82
C ALA A 170 -12.70 -9.18 -16.30
N GLY A 171 -11.49 -8.96 -16.81
CA GLY A 171 -11.16 -9.29 -18.20
C GLY A 171 -11.12 -10.79 -18.47
N VAL A 172 -10.58 -11.60 -17.55
CA VAL A 172 -10.66 -13.07 -17.67
C VAL A 172 -12.12 -13.53 -17.65
N TRP A 173 -12.95 -12.91 -16.82
CA TRP A 173 -14.38 -13.20 -16.74
C TRP A 173 -15.11 -12.86 -18.05
N THR A 174 -14.83 -11.72 -18.68
CA THR A 174 -15.45 -11.35 -19.97
C THR A 174 -14.96 -12.22 -21.13
N LEU A 175 -13.72 -12.72 -21.08
CA LEU A 175 -13.18 -13.61 -22.11
C LEU A 175 -13.71 -15.04 -22.04
N TRP A 176 -14.15 -15.50 -20.86
CA TRP A 176 -14.59 -16.89 -20.66
C TRP A 176 -15.76 -17.32 -21.57
N PRO A 177 -16.85 -16.53 -21.72
CA PRO A 177 -17.93 -16.83 -22.66
C PRO A 177 -17.51 -16.72 -24.13
N LEU A 178 -16.67 -15.73 -24.47
CA LEU A 178 -16.18 -15.51 -25.84
C LEU A 178 -15.40 -16.73 -26.34
N HIS A 179 -14.50 -17.26 -25.51
CA HIS A 179 -13.77 -18.49 -25.82
C HIS A 179 -14.72 -19.69 -26.02
N ARG A 180 -15.76 -19.84 -25.19
CA ARG A 180 -16.77 -20.90 -25.35
C ARG A 180 -17.59 -20.77 -26.64
N SER A 181 -17.80 -19.56 -27.13
CA SER A 181 -18.54 -19.30 -28.37
C SER A 181 -17.74 -19.52 -29.65
N GLY A 182 -16.43 -19.83 -29.54
CA GLY A 182 -15.55 -20.00 -30.69
C GLY A 182 -15.17 -18.70 -31.41
N LEU A 183 -15.57 -17.54 -30.85
CA LEU A 183 -15.14 -16.23 -31.33
C LEU A 183 -13.66 -16.03 -30.98
N GLY A 184 -12.89 -15.52 -31.94
CA GLY A 184 -11.49 -15.19 -31.74
C GLY A 184 -11.30 -14.10 -30.69
N LEU A 185 -10.20 -14.19 -29.93
CA LEU A 185 -9.78 -13.12 -29.04
C LEU A 185 -9.26 -11.96 -29.88
N ASP A 186 -9.81 -10.77 -29.67
CA ASP A 186 -9.28 -9.57 -30.31
C ASP A 186 -7.92 -9.17 -29.70
N ALA A 187 -7.02 -8.70 -30.55
CA ALA A 187 -5.65 -8.32 -30.17
C ALA A 187 -5.64 -7.18 -29.14
N GLU A 188 -6.60 -6.24 -29.22
CA GLU A 188 -6.73 -5.14 -28.27
C GLU A 188 -7.02 -5.65 -26.85
N THR A 189 -7.90 -6.65 -26.73
CA THR A 189 -8.25 -7.24 -25.43
C THR A 189 -7.05 -7.99 -24.82
N VAL A 190 -6.31 -8.75 -25.63
CA VAL A 190 -5.11 -9.46 -25.19
C VAL A 190 -4.02 -8.47 -24.75
N LEU A 191 -3.78 -7.42 -25.53
CA LEU A 191 -2.81 -6.38 -25.20
C LEU A 191 -3.18 -5.69 -23.88
N THR A 192 -4.45 -5.33 -23.71
CA THR A 192 -4.93 -4.62 -22.51
C THR A 192 -4.82 -5.49 -21.25
N LEU A 193 -5.18 -6.77 -21.32
CA LEU A 193 -4.93 -7.72 -20.24
C LEU A 193 -3.44 -7.85 -19.91
N GLY A 194 -2.58 -7.90 -20.92
CA GLY A 194 -1.13 -7.90 -20.76
C GLY A 194 -0.64 -6.67 -19.99
N LEU A 195 -1.18 -5.48 -20.32
CA LEU A 195 -0.86 -4.23 -19.61
C LEU A 195 -1.34 -4.25 -18.16
N PHE A 196 -2.52 -4.80 -17.86
CA PHE A 196 -2.99 -4.92 -16.48
C PHE A 196 -2.16 -5.90 -15.66
N ILE A 197 -1.74 -7.03 -16.23
CA ILE A 197 -0.83 -7.98 -15.57
C ILE A 197 0.51 -7.30 -15.29
N LEU A 198 1.09 -6.60 -16.28
CA LEU A 198 2.33 -5.85 -16.09
C LEU A 198 2.17 -4.78 -15.00
N GLY A 199 1.05 -4.04 -15.02
CA GLY A 199 0.70 -3.06 -14.01
C GLY A 199 0.62 -3.66 -12.60
N ALA A 200 0.01 -4.84 -12.45
CA ALA A 200 -0.03 -5.57 -11.19
C ALA A 200 1.38 -5.96 -10.71
N ILE A 201 2.22 -6.49 -11.60
CA ILE A 201 3.60 -6.87 -11.27
C ILE A 201 4.40 -5.65 -10.80
N ILE A 202 4.35 -4.54 -11.53
CA ILE A 202 5.03 -3.29 -11.16
C ILE A 202 4.51 -2.79 -9.80
N SER A 203 3.19 -2.80 -9.61
CA SER A 203 2.55 -2.35 -8.38
C SER A 203 2.95 -3.21 -7.18
N TYR A 204 3.09 -4.52 -7.35
CA TYR A 204 3.59 -5.44 -6.33
C TYR A 204 5.01 -5.06 -5.87
N TYR A 205 5.96 -4.96 -6.80
CA TYR A 205 7.34 -4.64 -6.46
C TYR A 205 7.48 -3.23 -5.85
N ARG A 206 6.70 -2.27 -6.37
CA ARG A 206 6.69 -0.91 -5.83
C ARG A 206 6.06 -0.86 -4.44
N ALA A 207 4.97 -1.58 -4.18
CA ALA A 207 4.36 -1.68 -2.86
C ALA A 207 5.35 -2.29 -1.85
N MET A 208 6.03 -3.38 -2.21
CA MET A 208 7.06 -3.98 -1.36
C MET A 208 8.17 -2.98 -1.03
N LYS A 209 8.75 -2.36 -2.06
CA LYS A 209 9.83 -1.38 -1.89
C LYS A 209 9.40 -0.19 -1.02
N ARG A 210 8.20 0.36 -1.24
CA ARG A 210 7.71 1.51 -0.45
C ARG A 210 7.35 1.15 0.98
N GLY A 211 6.90 -0.09 1.23
CA GLY A 211 6.75 -0.60 2.59
C GLY A 211 8.09 -0.71 3.33
N GLU A 212 9.16 -1.13 2.64
CA GLU A 212 10.53 -1.12 3.18
C GLU A 212 11.04 0.31 3.40
N ASP A 213 10.91 1.20 2.41
CA ASP A 213 11.33 2.60 2.52
C ASP A 213 10.62 3.31 3.68
N PHE A 214 9.32 3.06 3.88
CA PHE A 214 8.55 3.58 5.00
C PHE A 214 9.11 3.11 6.34
N ALA A 215 9.32 1.81 6.49
CA ALA A 215 9.87 1.25 7.72
C ALA A 215 11.24 1.85 8.04
N ARG A 216 12.11 1.98 7.03
CA ARG A 216 13.45 2.56 7.17
C ARG A 216 13.38 4.02 7.58
N ALA A 217 12.58 4.83 6.88
CA ALA A 217 12.46 6.26 7.18
C ALA A 217 12.02 6.52 8.61
N VAL A 218 11.10 5.71 9.16
CA VAL A 218 10.68 5.83 10.57
C VAL A 218 11.85 5.60 11.53
N TYR A 219 12.59 4.51 11.36
CA TYR A 219 13.71 4.19 12.26
C TYR A 219 14.87 5.17 12.11
N ASP A 220 15.21 5.57 10.88
CA ASP A 220 16.31 6.51 10.62
C ASP A 220 16.01 7.89 11.23
N VAL A 221 14.80 8.42 11.01
CA VAL A 221 14.38 9.70 11.63
C VAL A 221 14.32 9.58 13.15
N PHE A 222 13.88 8.42 13.67
CA PHE A 222 13.81 8.19 15.10
C PHE A 222 15.20 8.22 15.75
N ILE A 223 16.17 7.51 15.18
CA ILE A 223 17.55 7.51 15.69
C ILE A 223 18.16 8.90 15.56
N ALA A 224 18.08 9.53 14.39
CA ALA A 224 18.69 10.85 14.14
C ALA A 224 18.21 11.93 15.13
N ASN A 225 16.96 11.85 15.60
CA ASN A 225 16.40 12.85 16.52
C ASN A 225 16.54 12.49 18.01
N PHE A 226 16.76 11.21 18.34
CA PHE A 226 16.75 10.74 19.72
C PHE A 226 18.03 10.03 20.16
N ALA A 227 19.08 9.97 19.34
CA ALA A 227 20.39 9.44 19.74
C ALA A 227 21.04 10.28 20.85
N SER A 228 20.96 11.61 20.77
CA SER A 228 21.67 12.56 21.64
C SER A 228 20.87 13.11 22.83
N GLN A 229 19.58 12.77 22.97
CA GLN A 229 18.69 13.22 24.06
C GLN A 229 18.58 12.16 25.16
#